data_AF-X1UK80-F1
#
_entry.id   AF-X1UK80-F1
#
_cell.length_a   1.000
_cell.length_b   1.000
_cell.length_c   1.000
_cell.angle_alpha   90.00
_cell.angle_beta   90.00
_cell.angle_gamma   90.00
#
_symmetry.space_group_name_H-M   'P 1'
#
loop_
_entity.id
_entity.type
_entity.pdbx_description
1 polymer ?
#
loop_
_entity_poly.entity_id
_entity_poly.type
_entity_poly.pdbx_seq_one_letter_code
_entity_poly.pdbx_strand_id
1 'polypeptide(L)'
;MTDPTGRIIDFPIKSSLREGLSVLEYFISTHGARKGLADTALRTSNSGYLTRRLIDIAQDIVTLQDDCGTIDGIWVSEPQEKELL
;
A
#
# COMPACT_ATOMS: atom_id res chain seq x y z
N MET A 1 8.23 8.89 16.30
CA MET A 1 7.01 9.19 15.51
C MET A 1 7.40 10.14 14.38
N THR A 2 6.55 10.34 13.38
CA THR A 2 6.85 11.17 12.22
C THR A 2 5.99 12.43 12.23
N ASP A 3 6.59 13.57 11.93
CA ASP A 3 5.89 14.84 11.67
C ASP A 3 5.07 14.74 10.37
N PRO A 4 4.02 15.56 10.12
CA PRO A 4 3.23 15.47 8.88
C PRO A 4 4.08 15.57 7.61
N THR A 5 5.20 16.30 7.68
CA THR A 5 6.19 16.45 6.61
C THR A 5 6.98 15.18 6.29
N GLY A 6 6.92 14.14 7.14
CA GLY A 6 7.64 12.88 6.95
C GLY A 6 8.99 12.79 7.69
N ARG A 7 9.40 13.83 8.42
CA ARG A 7 10.61 13.78 9.25
C ARG A 7 10.39 13.00 10.54
N ILE A 8 11.39 12.22 10.95
CA ILE A 8 11.38 11.56 12.25
C ILE A 8 11.52 12.63 13.34
N ILE A 9 10.65 12.56 14.35
CA ILE A 9 10.68 13.43 15.52
C ILE A 9 11.73 12.88 16.49
N ASP A 10 12.71 13.72 16.86
CA ASP A 10 13.84 13.36 17.74
C ASP A 10 13.42 13.00 19.17
N PHE A 11 12.19 13.32 19.56
CA PHE A 11 11.62 12.97 20.87
C PHE A 11 10.82 11.66 20.78
N PRO A 12 11.38 10.51 21.20
CA PRO A 12 10.67 9.24 21.15
C PRO A 12 9.62 9.13 22.26
N ILE A 13 8.55 8.39 21.97
CA ILE A 13 7.57 7.96 22.97
C ILE A 13 8.22 6.81 23.75
N LYS A 14 8.40 6.97 25.06
CA LYS A 14 9.03 5.97 25.93
C LYS A 14 7.99 5.14 26.67
N SER A 15 6.86 5.75 27.02
CA SER A 15 5.78 5.12 27.75
C SER A 15 4.99 4.14 26.87
N SER A 16 4.54 3.02 27.44
CA SER A 16 3.65 2.08 26.76
C SER A 16 2.16 2.46 26.91
N LEU A 17 1.29 1.89 26.07
CA LEU A 17 -0.16 2.05 26.22
C LEU A 17 -0.70 1.48 27.54
N ARG A 18 0.03 0.53 28.17
CA ARG A 18 -0.30 -0.03 29.48
C ARG A 18 -0.03 0.96 30.61
N GLU A 19 1.10 1.66 30.54
CA GLU A 19 1.52 2.66 31.54
C GLU A 19 0.79 3.99 31.35
N GLY A 20 0.29 4.23 30.13
CA GLY A 20 -0.32 5.48 29.73
C GLY A 20 0.70 6.45 29.14
N LEU A 21 0.22 7.32 28.24
CA LEU A 21 1.04 8.30 27.55
C LEU A 21 0.95 9.64 28.29
N SER A 22 2.08 10.35 28.41
CA SER A 22 2.03 11.76 28.81
C SER A 22 1.29 12.60 27.74
N VAL A 23 0.81 13.79 28.12
CA VAL A 23 0.09 14.69 27.20
C VAL A 23 0.90 14.98 25.93
N LEU A 24 2.21 15.19 26.07
CA LEU A 24 3.11 15.46 24.94
C LEU A 24 3.29 14.22 24.05
N GLU A 25 3.53 13.05 24.63
CA GLU A 25 3.66 11.79 23.88
C GLU A 25 2.38 11.44 23.12
N TYR A 26 1.23 11.64 23.76
CA TYR A 26 -0.06 11.43 23.11
C TYR A 26 -0.26 12.41 21.95
N PHE A 27 0.02 13.70 22.15
CA PHE A 27 -0.06 14.72 21.10
C PHE A 27 0.84 14.38 19.90
N ILE A 28 2.09 13.97 20.16
CA ILE A 28 3.03 13.54 19.11
C ILE A 28 2.47 12.35 18.32
N SER A 29 1.85 11.37 19.00
CA SER A 29 1.27 10.19 18.33
C SER A 29 0.14 10.53 17.33
N THR A 30 -0.59 11.64 17.55
CA THR A 30 -1.72 12.03 16.70
C THR A 30 -1.32 12.40 15.26
N HIS A 31 -0.10 12.90 15.03
CA HIS A 31 0.37 13.30 13.70
C HIS A 31 0.43 12.10 12.75
N GLY A 32 1.05 11.01 13.22
CA GLY A 32 1.13 9.76 12.46
C GLY A 32 -0.24 9.11 12.26
N ALA A 33 -1.06 9.07 13.31
CA ALA A 33 -2.40 8.48 13.25
C ALA A 33 -3.29 9.21 12.25
N ARG A 34 -3.33 10.56 12.29
CA ARG A 34 -4.13 11.36 11.37
C ARG A 34 -3.65 11.21 9.92
N LYS A 35 -2.34 11.26 9.69
CA LYS A 35 -1.77 11.06 8.36
C LYS A 35 -2.11 9.67 7.81
N GLY A 36 -1.98 8.62 8.62
CA GLY A 36 -2.32 7.25 8.23
C GLY A 36 -3.79 7.10 7.82
N LEU A 37 -4.71 7.71 8.58
CA LEU A 37 -6.15 7.71 8.23
C LEU A 37 -6.41 8.46 6.92
N ALA A 38 -5.83 9.64 6.75
CA ALA A 38 -5.97 10.43 5.53
C ALA A 38 -5.37 9.72 4.31
N ASP A 39 -4.17 9.17 4.43
CA ASP A 39 -3.49 8.43 3.36
C ASP A 39 -4.27 7.18 2.97
N THR A 40 -4.87 6.48 3.95
CA THR A 40 -5.73 5.32 3.68
C THR A 40 -6.95 5.75 2.88
N ALA A 41 -7.64 6.82 3.30
CA ALA A 41 -8.80 7.34 2.57
C ALA A 41 -8.46 7.76 1.13
N LEU A 42 -7.32 8.43 0.93
CA LEU A 42 -6.83 8.81 -0.41
C LEU A 42 -6.43 7.60 -1.24
N ARG A 43 -5.79 6.58 -0.64
CA ARG A 43 -5.42 5.35 -1.35
C ARG A 43 -6.63 4.53 -1.77
N THR A 44 -7.71 4.53 -0.98
CA THR A 44 -8.97 3.87 -1.34
C THR A 44 -9.52 4.38 -2.67
N SER A 45 -9.51 5.70 -2.91
CA SER A 45 -9.98 6.25 -4.19
C SER A 45 -9.09 5.85 -5.37
N ASN A 46 -7.77 5.86 -5.18
CA ASN A 46 -6.80 5.44 -6.21
C ASN A 46 -6.97 3.97 -6.58
N SER A 47 -7.15 3.09 -5.58
CA SER A 47 -7.43 1.67 -5.83
C SER A 47 -8.72 1.48 -6.63
N GLY A 48 -9.80 2.18 -6.26
CA GLY A 48 -11.06 2.13 -7.01
C GLY A 48 -10.93 2.63 -8.44
N TYR A 49 -10.20 3.72 -8.65
CA TYR A 49 -9.92 4.25 -9.99
C TYR A 49 -9.13 3.27 -10.86
N LEU A 50 -8.09 2.63 -10.29
CA LEU A 50 -7.33 1.61 -10.99
C LEU A 50 -8.20 0.40 -11.38
N THR A 51 -9.00 -0.11 -10.44
CA THR A 51 -9.91 -1.23 -10.71
C THR A 51 -10.87 -0.90 -11.83
N ARG A 52 -11.46 0.31 -11.83
CA ARG A 52 -12.33 0.76 -12.92
C ARG A 52 -11.60 0.77 -14.25
N ARG A 53 -10.39 1.33 -14.32
CA ARG A 53 -9.61 1.35 -15.58
C ARG A 53 -9.27 -0.04 -16.10
N LEU A 54 -8.92 -0.96 -15.21
CA LEU A 54 -8.63 -2.34 -15.60
C LEU A 54 -9.88 -3.04 -16.14
N ILE A 55 -11.02 -2.85 -15.49
CA ILE A 55 -12.31 -3.39 -15.95
C ILE A 55 -12.67 -2.77 -17.30
N ASP A 56 -12.61 -1.44 -17.46
CA ASP A 56 -12.96 -0.75 -18.70
C ASP A 56 -12.17 -1.27 -19.92
N ILE A 57 -10.92 -1.75 -19.72
CA ILE A 57 -10.08 -2.33 -20.78
C ILE A 57 -10.39 -3.81 -21.03
N ALA A 58 -10.61 -4.59 -19.97
CA ALA A 58 -10.74 -6.05 -20.05
C ALA A 58 -12.19 -6.54 -20.14
N GLN A 59 -13.19 -5.65 -20.09
CA GLN A 59 -14.61 -6.00 -19.98
C GLN A 59 -15.11 -6.91 -21.11
N ASP A 60 -14.59 -6.74 -22.32
CA ASP A 60 -15.01 -7.50 -23.50
C ASP A 60 -14.20 -8.79 -23.71
N ILE A 61 -13.25 -9.11 -22.82
CA ILE A 61 -12.44 -10.33 -22.93
C ILE A 61 -13.21 -11.51 -22.32
N VAL A 62 -13.63 -12.43 -23.18
CA VAL A 62 -14.39 -13.64 -22.80
C VAL A 62 -13.76 -14.89 -23.39
N THR A 63 -13.80 -16.00 -22.65
CA THR A 63 -13.34 -17.32 -23.13
C THR A 63 -14.41 -17.96 -24.01
N LEU A 64 -14.12 -18.15 -25.30
CA LEU A 64 -15.08 -18.69 -26.28
C LEU A 64 -14.79 -20.14 -26.69
N GLN A 65 -13.57 -20.62 -26.48
CA GLN A 65 -13.11 -21.95 -26.88
C GLN A 65 -12.18 -22.54 -25.82
N ASP A 66 -12.19 -23.86 -25.67
CA ASP A 66 -11.38 -24.57 -24.68
C ASP A 66 -9.91 -24.71 -25.12
N ASP A 67 -9.65 -24.92 -26.42
CA ASP A 67 -8.30 -25.03 -26.98
C ASP A 67 -8.20 -24.27 -28.30
N CYS A 68 -7.17 -23.42 -28.42
CA CYS A 68 -6.85 -22.68 -29.64
C CYS A 68 -5.77 -23.37 -30.50
N GLY A 69 -5.18 -24.47 -30.01
CA GLY A 69 -4.17 -25.26 -30.72
C GLY A 69 -2.78 -24.62 -30.82
N THR A 70 -2.48 -23.56 -30.06
CA THR A 70 -1.19 -22.87 -30.13
C THR A 70 -0.07 -23.66 -29.47
N ILE A 71 1.14 -23.53 -30.01
CA ILE A 71 2.39 -24.02 -29.40
C ILE A 71 3.21 -22.88 -28.77
N ASP A 72 2.79 -21.63 -28.96
CA ASP A 72 3.48 -20.45 -28.46
C ASP A 72 3.18 -20.23 -26.97
N GLY A 73 4.20 -19.83 -26.21
CA GLY A 73 4.10 -19.56 -24.78
C GLY A 73 5.28 -18.78 -24.23
N ILE A 74 5.26 -18.52 -22.93
CA ILE A 74 6.34 -17.85 -22.22
C ILE A 74 7.02 -18.82 -21.25
N TRP A 75 8.36 -18.80 -21.20
CA TRP A 75 9.12 -19.57 -20.23
C TRP A 75 9.04 -18.88 -18.86
N VAL A 76 8.56 -19.59 -17.85
CA VAL A 76 8.49 -19.11 -16.47
C VAL A 76 9.66 -19.69 -15.70
N SER A 77 10.55 -18.84 -15.21
CA SER A 77 11.70 -19.20 -14.37
C SER A 77 11.59 -18.58 -12.98
N GLU A 78 12.38 -19.06 -12.03
CA GLU A 78 12.49 -18.42 -10.72
C GLU A 78 12.94 -16.95 -10.89
N PRO A 79 12.29 -16.00 -10.18
CA PRO A 79 12.70 -14.61 -10.23
C PRO A 79 14.09 -14.48 -9.61
N GLN A 80 15.06 -14.02 -10.40
CA GLN A 80 16.38 -13.67 -9.89
C GLN A 80 16.21 -12.47 -8.96
N GLU A 81 16.56 -12.63 -7.68
CA GLU A 81 16.68 -11.50 -6.75
C GLU A 81 17.66 -10.49 -7.37
N LYS A 82 17.15 -9.33 -7.75
CA LYS A 82 18.02 -8.19 -8.01
C LYS A 82 18.59 -7.79 -6.65
N GLU A 83 19.88 -8.03 -6.43
CA GLU A 83 20.63 -7.40 -5.35
C GLU A 83 20.33 -5.89 -5.41
N LEU A 84 19.56 -5.39 -4.44
CA LEU A 84 19.43 -3.97 -4.19
C LEU A 84 20.77 -3.49 -3.63
N LEU A 85 21.62 -2.93 -4.50
CA LEU A 85 22.74 -2.09 -4.12
C LEU A 85 22.25 -0.75 -3.55
#